data_AF-A0A258L9J1-F1
#
_entry.id   AF-A0A258L9J1-F1
#
_cell.length_a   1.000
_cell.length_b   1.000
_cell.length_c   1.000
_cell.angle_alpha   90.00
_cell.angle_beta   90.00
_cell.angle_gamma   90.00
#
_symmetry.space_group_name_H-M   'P 1'
#
loop_
_entity.id
_entity.type
_entity.pdbx_description
1 polymer ?
#
loop_
_entity_poly.entity_id
_entity_poly.type
_entity_poly.pdbx_seq_one_letter_code
_entity_poly.pdbx_strand_id
1 'polypeptide(L)'
;MKRTRLFNHIHIDGYSATPKYLQLTNSIKDAIIAGKIKKDDLLPSINELSCILEISRDTAEKGYKHLKSLGIVNSVPGKGYYISNVDFRQRLRIFLLFNKLSSHKKIVYDAFVAALGEHVAIDFYIYNNDFAL
;
A
#
# COMPACT_ATOMS: atom_id res chain seq x y z
N MET A 1 -24.37 -11.94 -2.41
CA MET A 1 -23.83 -11.89 -3.79
C MET A 1 -22.67 -10.91 -4.02
N LYS A 2 -22.43 -9.86 -3.20
CA LYS A 2 -21.21 -9.02 -3.32
C LYS A 2 -19.93 -9.67 -2.73
N ARG A 3 -20.02 -10.34 -1.57
CA ARG A 3 -18.85 -10.91 -0.87
C ARG A 3 -18.04 -11.93 -1.69
N THR A 4 -18.70 -12.74 -2.51
CA THR A 4 -18.06 -13.76 -3.35
C THR A 4 -17.08 -13.16 -4.36
N ARG A 5 -17.30 -11.93 -4.82
CA ARG A 5 -16.41 -11.29 -5.81
C ARG A 5 -15.06 -10.85 -5.22
N LEU A 6 -14.97 -10.65 -3.90
CA LEU A 6 -13.72 -10.25 -3.24
C LEU A 6 -12.67 -11.35 -3.29
N PHE A 7 -13.09 -12.61 -3.14
CA PHE A 7 -12.17 -13.75 -3.14
C PHE A 7 -11.48 -13.96 -4.49
N ASN A 8 -12.10 -13.56 -5.60
CA ASN A 8 -11.49 -13.63 -6.93
C ASN A 8 -10.26 -12.73 -7.09
N HIS A 9 -10.00 -11.86 -6.12
CA HIS A 9 -8.88 -10.91 -6.12
C HIS A 9 -7.92 -11.15 -4.96
N ILE A 10 -8.10 -12.23 -4.18
CA ILE A 10 -7.24 -12.58 -3.06
C ILE A 10 -6.60 -13.93 -3.34
N HIS A 11 -5.29 -13.95 -3.52
CA HIS A 11 -4.53 -15.15 -3.85
C HIS A 11 -3.48 -15.42 -2.79
N ILE A 12 -3.35 -16.68 -2.39
CA ILE A 12 -2.36 -17.15 -1.43
C ILE A 12 -1.61 -18.33 -2.07
N ASP A 13 -0.31 -18.23 -2.13
CA ASP A 13 0.61 -19.28 -2.55
C ASP A 13 1.27 -19.92 -1.32
N GLY A 14 1.04 -21.21 -1.13
CA GLY A 14 1.61 -21.99 -0.03
C GLY A 14 3.11 -22.27 -0.16
N TYR A 15 3.68 -22.14 -1.36
CA TYR A 15 5.09 -22.41 -1.64
C TYR A 15 5.95 -21.15 -1.70
N SER A 16 5.33 -19.97 -1.65
CA SER A 16 6.04 -18.70 -1.62
C SER A 16 6.82 -18.52 -0.31
N ALA A 17 8.02 -17.93 -0.41
CA ALA A 17 8.79 -17.46 0.75
C ALA A 17 8.08 -16.33 1.52
N THR A 18 7.09 -15.67 0.91
CA THR A 18 6.33 -14.60 1.54
C THR A 18 5.34 -15.20 2.55
N PRO A 19 5.31 -14.76 3.83
CA PRO A 19 4.34 -15.27 4.79
C PRO A 19 2.88 -15.06 4.35
N LYS A 20 2.01 -16.06 4.54
CA LYS A 20 0.59 -16.03 4.10
C LYS A 20 -0.19 -14.80 4.56
N TYR A 21 -0.01 -14.34 5.79
CA TYR A 21 -0.69 -13.12 6.30
C TYR A 21 -0.30 -11.85 5.51
N LEU A 22 0.95 -11.80 5.03
CA LEU A 22 1.48 -10.69 4.25
C LEU A 22 1.00 -10.81 2.80
N GLN A 23 0.92 -12.01 2.25
CA GLN A 23 0.29 -12.25 0.94
C GLN A 23 -1.18 -11.81 0.92
N LEU A 24 -1.95 -12.11 1.98
CA LEU A 24 -3.33 -11.63 2.16
C LEU A 24 -3.38 -10.09 2.17
N THR A 25 -2.49 -9.47 2.93
CA THR A 25 -2.38 -7.99 2.98
C THR A 25 -2.10 -7.41 1.61
N ASN A 26 -1.11 -7.95 0.90
CA ASN A 26 -0.69 -7.47 -0.41
C ASN A 26 -1.80 -7.65 -1.45
N SER A 27 -2.45 -8.82 -1.51
CA SER A 27 -3.56 -9.05 -2.43
C SER A 27 -4.70 -8.07 -2.23
N ILE A 28 -5.07 -7.75 -0.98
CA ILE A 28 -6.11 -6.76 -0.69
C ILE A 28 -5.66 -5.36 -1.16
N LYS A 29 -4.40 -4.97 -0.90
CA LYS A 29 -3.85 -3.70 -1.39
C LYS A 29 -3.90 -3.62 -2.91
N ASP A 30 -3.47 -4.66 -3.60
CA ASP A 30 -3.44 -4.70 -5.06
C ASP A 30 -4.84 -4.62 -5.65
N ALA A 31 -5.81 -5.29 -5.03
CA ALA A 31 -7.22 -5.23 -5.42
C ALA A 31 -7.84 -3.84 -5.19
N ILE A 32 -7.42 -3.11 -4.15
CA ILE A 32 -7.81 -1.70 -3.94
C ILE A 32 -7.17 -0.80 -5.02
N ILE A 33 -5.87 -0.98 -5.30
CA ILE A 33 -5.14 -0.22 -6.34
C ILE A 33 -5.78 -0.42 -7.71
N ALA A 34 -6.20 -1.65 -8.02
CA ALA A 34 -6.91 -2.00 -9.25
C ALA A 34 -8.38 -1.53 -9.28
N GLY A 35 -8.86 -0.85 -8.23
CA GLY A 35 -10.23 -0.33 -8.11
C GLY A 35 -11.31 -1.40 -7.96
N LYS A 36 -10.93 -2.65 -7.66
CA LYS A 36 -11.85 -3.79 -7.46
C LYS A 36 -12.46 -3.79 -6.06
N ILE A 37 -11.71 -3.30 -5.10
CA ILE A 37 -12.16 -3.06 -3.72
C ILE A 37 -12.21 -1.55 -3.50
N LYS A 38 -13.32 -1.05 -2.97
CA LYS A 38 -13.56 0.38 -2.75
C LYS A 38 -13.66 0.71 -1.27
N LYS A 39 -13.57 2.01 -0.97
CA LYS A 39 -13.84 2.52 0.38
C LYS A 39 -15.23 2.08 0.83
N ASP A 40 -15.34 1.76 2.11
CA ASP A 40 -16.55 1.28 2.78
C ASP A 40 -17.05 -0.12 2.33
N ASP A 41 -16.32 -0.82 1.45
CA ASP A 41 -16.63 -2.20 1.13
C ASP A 41 -16.44 -3.10 2.36
N LEU A 42 -17.43 -3.96 2.60
CA LEU A 42 -17.39 -5.00 3.63
C LEU A 42 -16.44 -6.12 3.21
N LEU A 43 -15.49 -6.42 4.09
CA LEU A 43 -14.58 -7.54 3.93
C LEU A 43 -15.20 -8.84 4.47
N PRO A 44 -14.73 -10.01 4.00
CA PRO A 44 -15.09 -11.28 4.61
C PRO A 44 -14.69 -11.33 6.09
N SER A 45 -15.35 -12.19 6.86
CA SER A 45 -14.96 -12.51 8.22
C SER A 45 -13.68 -13.35 8.25
N ILE A 46 -13.03 -13.41 9.42
CA ILE A 46 -11.87 -14.28 9.67
C ILE A 46 -12.20 -15.76 9.38
N ASN A 47 -13.41 -16.20 9.71
CA ASN A 47 -13.84 -17.58 9.44
C ASN A 47 -14.04 -17.82 7.94
N GLU A 48 -14.66 -16.89 7.22
CA GLU A 48 -14.81 -16.98 5.76
C GLU A 48 -13.43 -16.99 5.06
N LEU A 49 -12.50 -16.12 5.46
CA LEU A 49 -11.13 -16.13 4.95
C LEU A 49 -10.40 -17.45 5.21
N SER A 50 -10.46 -17.94 6.45
CA SER A 50 -9.78 -19.17 6.86
C SER A 50 -10.28 -20.37 6.05
N CYS A 51 -11.60 -20.45 5.84
CA CYS A 51 -12.22 -21.53 5.08
C CYS A 51 -11.91 -21.45 3.58
N ILE A 52 -12.03 -20.27 2.97
CA ILE A 52 -11.92 -20.12 1.51
C ILE A 52 -10.47 -20.08 1.03
N LEU A 53 -9.56 -19.48 1.80
CA LEU A 53 -8.14 -19.38 1.45
C LEU A 53 -7.28 -20.50 2.05
N GLU A 54 -7.88 -21.44 2.78
CA GLU A 54 -7.20 -22.56 3.45
C GLU A 54 -6.00 -22.11 4.30
N ILE A 55 -6.21 -21.03 5.07
CA ILE A 55 -5.22 -20.49 6.01
C ILE A 55 -5.75 -20.63 7.45
N SER A 56 -4.85 -20.66 8.43
CA SER A 56 -5.28 -20.67 9.83
C SER A 56 -6.01 -19.37 10.20
N ARG A 57 -6.96 -19.45 11.13
CA ARG A 57 -7.67 -18.27 11.67
C ARG A 57 -6.70 -17.21 12.17
N ASP A 58 -5.66 -17.63 12.88
CA ASP A 58 -4.61 -16.73 13.40
C ASP A 58 -3.88 -16.01 12.27
N THR A 59 -3.63 -16.67 11.13
CA THR A 59 -3.01 -16.06 9.95
C THR A 59 -3.93 -15.03 9.30
N ALA A 60 -5.22 -15.36 9.15
CA ALA A 60 -6.22 -14.43 8.64
C ALA A 60 -6.36 -13.20 9.56
N GLU A 61 -6.44 -13.42 10.88
CA GLU A 61 -6.52 -12.36 11.88
C GLU A 61 -5.27 -11.49 11.86
N LYS A 62 -4.08 -12.09 11.76
CA LYS A 62 -2.81 -11.37 11.65
C LYS A 62 -2.78 -10.49 10.40
N GLY A 63 -3.30 -10.98 9.26
CA GLY A 63 -3.41 -10.19 8.03
C GLY A 63 -4.33 -8.98 8.20
N TYR A 64 -5.50 -9.16 8.82
CA TYR A 64 -6.42 -8.06 9.10
C TYR A 64 -5.89 -7.07 10.13
N LYS A 65 -5.22 -7.54 11.18
CA LYS A 65 -4.51 -6.69 12.14
C LYS A 65 -3.44 -5.84 11.44
N HIS A 66 -2.70 -6.43 10.50
CA HIS A 66 -1.69 -5.72 9.72
C HIS A 66 -2.32 -4.67 8.78
N LEU A 67 -3.41 -5.01 8.07
CA LEU A 67 -4.15 -4.02 7.27
C LEU A 67 -4.74 -2.88 8.13
N LYS A 68 -5.16 -3.20 9.36
CA LYS A 68 -5.65 -2.22 10.33
C LYS A 68 -4.54 -1.31 10.85
N SER A 69 -3.34 -1.84 11.10
CA SER A 69 -2.19 -1.00 11.48
C SER A 69 -1.74 -0.07 10.35
N LEU A 70 -2.00 -0.43 9.09
CA LEU A 70 -1.80 0.43 7.93
C LEU A 70 -2.95 1.45 7.71
N GLY A 71 -4.01 1.42 8.51
CA GLY A 71 -5.19 2.28 8.38
C GLY A 71 -6.11 1.93 7.20
N ILE A 72 -5.84 0.82 6.48
CA ILE A 72 -6.57 0.40 5.29
C ILE A 72 -7.93 -0.22 5.68
N VAL A 73 -7.92 -1.03 6.73
CA VAL A 73 -9.09 -1.76 7.23
C VAL A 73 -9.47 -1.25 8.62
N ASN A 74 -10.76 -1.17 8.88
CA ASN A 74 -11.26 -0.98 10.23
C ASN A 74 -12.38 -2.00 10.55
N SER A 75 -12.73 -2.09 11.82
CA SER A 75 -13.68 -3.08 12.33
C SER A 75 -14.66 -2.42 13.28
N VAL A 76 -15.96 -2.63 13.10
CA VAL A 76 -17.00 -2.16 14.01
C VAL A 76 -17.80 -3.36 14.55
N PRO A 77 -18.01 -3.47 15.87
CA PRO A 77 -18.85 -4.52 16.45
C PRO A 77 -20.21 -4.59 15.75
N GLY A 78 -20.65 -5.80 15.38
CA GLY A 78 -21.89 -6.04 14.65
C GLY A 78 -21.87 -5.73 13.14
N LYS A 79 -20.89 -4.95 12.64
CA LYS A 79 -20.74 -4.67 11.20
C LYS A 79 -19.64 -5.51 10.52
N GLY A 80 -18.64 -5.96 11.29
CA GLY A 80 -17.50 -6.69 10.77
C GLY A 80 -16.37 -5.77 10.29
N TYR A 81 -15.55 -6.28 9.38
CA TYR A 81 -14.41 -5.56 8.80
C TYR A 81 -14.82 -4.84 7.53
N TYR A 82 -14.29 -3.64 7.31
CA TYR A 82 -14.53 -2.85 6.11
C TYR A 82 -13.31 -2.03 5.74
N ILE A 83 -13.25 -1.58 4.49
CA ILE A 83 -12.17 -0.69 4.01
C ILE A 83 -12.39 0.73 4.52
N SER A 84 -11.49 1.22 5.36
CA SER A 84 -11.52 2.59 5.89
C SER A 84 -10.75 3.58 5.02
N ASN A 85 -9.64 3.14 4.41
CA ASN A 85 -8.80 4.00 3.59
C ASN A 85 -8.31 3.26 2.34
N VAL A 86 -8.47 3.90 1.18
CA VAL A 86 -7.96 3.42 -0.12
C VAL A 86 -6.73 4.20 -0.58
N ASP A 87 -6.44 5.33 0.06
CA ASP A 87 -5.24 6.13 -0.18
C ASP A 87 -4.19 5.81 0.89
N PHE A 88 -3.61 4.62 0.77
CA PHE A 88 -2.53 4.12 1.63
C PHE A 88 -1.17 4.14 0.95
N ARG A 89 -1.09 4.69 -0.27
CA ARG A 89 0.20 4.97 -0.89
C ARG A 89 0.85 6.04 -0.03
N GLN A 90 1.90 5.67 0.69
CA GLN A 90 2.71 6.67 1.36
C GLN A 90 3.20 7.63 0.26
N ARG A 91 2.87 8.91 0.39
CA ARG A 91 3.52 9.94 -0.41
C ARG A 91 4.98 9.90 -0.03
N LEU A 92 5.80 9.24 -0.83
CA LEU A 92 7.24 9.22 -0.63
C LEU A 92 7.70 10.67 -0.71
N ARG A 93 8.38 11.14 0.33
CA ARG A 93 9.06 12.44 0.33
C ARG A 93 10.52 12.18 0.05
N ILE A 94 10.99 12.64 -1.09
CA ILE A 94 12.38 12.51 -1.49
C ILE A 94 13.05 13.85 -1.32
N PHE A 95 14.05 13.89 -0.44
CA PHE A 95 14.95 15.04 -0.35
C PHE A 95 15.96 14.96 -1.49
N LEU A 96 15.98 15.98 -2.35
CA LEU A 96 16.90 16.08 -3.47
C LEU A 96 17.76 17.33 -3.31
N LEU A 97 19.08 17.16 -3.26
CA LEU A 97 20.02 18.24 -2.99
C LEU A 97 20.97 18.45 -4.17
N PHE A 98 20.98 19.65 -4.75
CA PHE A 98 21.94 20.05 -5.78
C PHE A 98 22.87 21.16 -5.29
N ASN A 99 24.13 21.16 -5.75
CA ASN A 99 25.12 22.16 -5.36
C ASN A 99 24.99 23.53 -6.07
N LYS A 100 24.12 23.64 -7.08
CA LYS A 100 23.81 24.85 -7.87
C LYS A 100 22.71 24.50 -8.88
N LEU A 101 21.84 25.43 -9.26
CA LEU A 101 20.93 25.23 -10.40
C LEU A 101 21.66 25.43 -11.73
N SER A 102 21.54 24.47 -12.65
CA SER A 102 22.04 24.59 -14.03
C SER A 102 21.15 23.83 -15.00
N SER A 103 21.24 24.15 -16.30
CA SER A 103 20.43 23.49 -17.35
C SER A 103 20.60 21.97 -17.35
N HIS A 104 21.83 21.48 -17.18
CA HIS A 104 22.12 20.05 -17.10
C HIS A 104 21.44 19.37 -15.90
N LYS A 105 21.42 20.03 -14.74
CA LYS A 105 20.76 19.51 -13.54
C LYS A 105 19.23 19.57 -13.64
N LYS A 106 18.70 20.56 -14.37
CA LYS A 106 17.28 20.60 -14.68
C LYS A 106 16.85 19.38 -15.49
N ILE A 107 17.65 18.96 -16.49
CA ILE A 107 17.37 17.73 -17.25
C ILE A 107 17.30 16.51 -16.31
N VAL A 108 18.25 16.40 -15.38
CA VAL A 108 18.26 15.31 -14.38
C VAL A 108 17.02 15.38 -13.48
N TYR A 109 16.66 16.56 -12.98
CA TYR A 109 15.45 16.75 -12.16
C TYR A 109 14.18 16.36 -12.92
N ASP A 110 14.01 16.87 -14.15
CA ASP A 110 12.82 16.61 -14.95
C ASP A 110 12.68 15.11 -15.28
N ALA A 111 13.79 14.44 -15.63
CA ALA A 111 13.83 12.99 -15.84
C ALA A 111 13.52 12.20 -14.56
N PHE A 112 14.04 12.65 -13.42
CA PHE A 112 13.82 12.02 -12.13
C PHE A 112 12.36 12.14 -11.68
N VAL A 113 11.74 13.31 -11.81
CA VAL A 113 10.30 13.54 -11.56
C VAL A 113 9.45 12.64 -12.46
N ALA A 114 9.77 12.57 -13.76
CA ALA A 114 9.05 11.73 -14.70
C ALA A 114 9.11 10.24 -14.34
N ALA A 115 10.25 9.76 -13.85
CA ALA A 115 10.42 8.37 -13.43
C ALA A 115 9.68 8.02 -12.12
N LEU A 116 9.52 8.99 -11.21
CA LEU A 116 8.88 8.78 -9.91
C LEU A 116 7.33 8.83 -9.97
N GLY A 117 6.77 9.55 -10.94
CA GLY A 117 5.32 9.68 -11.13
C GLY A 117 4.62 10.58 -10.10
N GLU A 118 3.29 10.57 -10.12
CA GLU A 118 2.44 11.60 -9.46
C GLU A 118 2.30 11.46 -7.93
N HIS A 119 2.75 10.34 -7.35
CA HIS A 119 2.54 10.04 -5.93
C HIS A 119 3.76 10.31 -5.05
N VAL A 120 4.77 11.03 -5.56
CA VAL A 120 6.01 11.35 -4.87
C VAL A 120 6.14 12.86 -4.74
N ALA A 121 6.44 13.34 -3.53
CA ALA A 121 6.80 14.73 -3.29
C ALA A 121 8.33 14.84 -3.25
N ILE A 122 8.88 15.79 -4.00
CA ILE A 122 10.33 16.06 -3.99
C ILE A 122 10.57 17.37 -3.23
N ASP A 123 11.24 17.25 -2.09
CA ASP A 123 11.76 18.37 -1.33
C ASP A 123 13.11 18.75 -1.95
N PHE A 124 13.08 19.67 -2.91
CA PHE A 124 14.25 20.06 -3.69
C PHE A 124 14.99 21.25 -3.05
N TYR A 125 16.26 21.04 -2.75
CA TYR A 125 17.14 22.05 -2.13
C TYR A 125 18.37 22.30 -2.98
N ILE A 126 18.81 23.55 -2.95
CA ILE A 126 20.05 23.99 -3.59
C ILE A 126 20.94 24.54 -2.49
N TYR A 127 22.15 24.00 -2.38
CA TYR A 127 23.16 24.52 -1.47
C TYR A 127 24.32 25.07 -2.27
N ASN A 128 24.87 26.20 -1.86
CA ASN A 128 26.13 26.69 -2.40
C ASN A 128 27.26 26.05 -1.58
N ASN A 129 28.31 25.55 -2.25
CA ASN A 129 29.53 25.08 -1.57
C ASN A 129 30.33 26.28 -1.02
N ASP A 130 29.72 27.09 -0.17
CA ASP A 130 30.41 28.18 0.53
C ASP A 130 31.20 27.57 1.69
N PHE A 131 32.33 26.94 1.35
CA PHE A 131 33.33 26.49 2.31
C PHE A 131 34.16 27.71 2.71
N ALA A 132 33.64 28.52 3.65
CA ALA A 132 34.45 29.49 4.37
C ALA A 132 35.11 28.74 5.54
N LEU A 133 36.36 28.32 5.34
CA LEU A 133 37.29 27.89 6.40
C LEU A 133 37.98 29.12 6.99
#